data_AF-A0A1S8T750-F1
#
_entry.id   AF-A0A1S8T750-F1
#
_cell.length_a   1.000
_cell.length_b   1.000
_cell.length_c   1.000
_cell.angle_alpha   90.00
_cell.angle_beta   90.00
_cell.angle_gamma   90.00
#
_symmetry.space_group_name_H-M   'P 1'
#
loop_
_entity.id
_entity.type
_entity.pdbx_description
1 polymer ?
#
loop_
_entity_poly.entity_id
_entity_poly.type
_entity_poly.pdbx_seq_one_letter_code
_entity_poly.pdbx_strand_id
1 'polypeptide(L)'
;MNKEEFLRDLMKQLSSLGETECDKFLTYYDEMINDYIEDGYTESQAIDKIGDSKRIAKNIIEEQGSVILAESSVGRKLFQIVLLILGFPLWGSILSVIIILALCAFIIILCIPLITGVIALAGFGGGLWSIVGSLFCLKQGLHIVVTQIGFGILLLGISILCMWITQFSIVKFLNIMKLFIQGVASVFRKKMVRKWKL
;
A
#
# COMPACT_ATOMS: atom_id res chain seq x y z
N MET A 1 -42.40 -42.60 -19.21
CA MET A 1 -42.25 -41.25 -18.64
C MET A 1 -42.38 -40.25 -19.77
N ASN A 2 -42.93 -39.06 -19.51
CA ASN A 2 -42.92 -37.95 -20.46
C ASN A 2 -41.62 -37.14 -20.31
N LYS A 3 -41.19 -36.43 -21.36
CA LYS A 3 -40.02 -35.54 -21.38
C LYS A 3 -39.99 -34.59 -20.19
N GLU A 4 -41.11 -33.93 -19.90
CA GLU A 4 -41.21 -32.99 -18.76
C GLU A 4 -40.98 -33.67 -17.40
N GLU A 5 -41.40 -34.93 -17.27
CA GLU A 5 -41.26 -35.69 -16.05
C GLU A 5 -39.80 -36.10 -15.82
N PHE A 6 -39.10 -36.48 -16.89
CA PHE A 6 -37.68 -36.78 -16.88
C PHE A 6 -36.83 -35.57 -16.48
N LEU A 7 -37.08 -34.41 -17.08
CA LEU A 7 -36.32 -33.18 -16.79
C LEU A 7 -36.57 -32.67 -15.37
N ARG A 8 -37.81 -32.77 -14.85
CA ARG A 8 -38.09 -32.44 -13.44
C ARG A 8 -37.34 -33.34 -12.46
N ASP A 9 -37.27 -34.64 -12.75
CA ASP A 9 -36.53 -35.58 -11.90
C ASP A 9 -35.01 -35.40 -12.02
N LEU A 10 -34.51 -35.01 -13.19
CA LEU A 10 -33.12 -34.63 -13.38
C LEU A 10 -32.78 -33.35 -12.59
N MET A 11 -33.62 -32.32 -12.68
CA MET A 11 -33.46 -31.06 -11.94
C MET A 11 -33.42 -31.27 -10.43
N LYS A 12 -34.32 -32.09 -9.87
CA LYS A 12 -34.32 -32.42 -8.44
C LYS A 12 -33.00 -33.04 -7.99
N GLN A 13 -32.43 -33.91 -8.82
CA GLN A 13 -31.20 -34.61 -8.51
C GLN A 13 -29.94 -33.76 -8.73
N LEU A 14 -29.95 -32.83 -9.69
CA LEU A 14 -28.85 -31.89 -9.95
C LEU A 14 -28.90 -30.63 -9.08
N SER A 15 -29.90 -30.47 -8.21
CA SER A 15 -30.04 -29.31 -7.33
C SER A 15 -28.80 -29.02 -6.44
N SER A 16 -27.94 -30.02 -6.21
CA SER A 16 -26.70 -29.87 -5.44
C SER A 16 -25.55 -29.18 -6.21
N LEU A 17 -25.64 -29.04 -7.54
CA LEU A 17 -24.55 -28.52 -8.39
C LEU A 17 -24.58 -26.98 -8.56
N GLY A 18 -25.64 -26.31 -8.08
CA GLY A 18 -25.89 -24.88 -8.24
C GLY A 18 -26.79 -24.57 -9.44
N GLU A 19 -27.56 -23.48 -9.37
CA GLU A 19 -28.62 -23.15 -10.36
C GLU A 19 -28.09 -23.03 -11.79
N THR A 20 -26.92 -22.40 -11.98
CA THR A 20 -26.37 -22.11 -13.32
C THR A 20 -25.88 -23.35 -14.06
N GLU A 21 -25.29 -24.31 -13.36
CA GLU A 21 -24.82 -25.56 -13.98
C GLU A 21 -25.99 -26.54 -14.18
N CYS A 22 -26.96 -26.55 -13.25
CA CYS A 22 -28.18 -27.33 -13.39
C CYS A 22 -28.95 -26.97 -14.67
N ASP A 23 -29.10 -25.68 -14.97
CA ASP A 23 -29.84 -25.18 -16.15
C ASP A 23 -29.17 -25.59 -17.48
N LYS A 24 -27.83 -25.55 -17.53
CA LYS A 24 -27.06 -25.99 -18.70
C LYS A 24 -27.26 -27.47 -19.00
N PHE A 25 -27.21 -28.32 -17.99
CA PHE A 25 -27.46 -29.75 -18.18
C PHE A 25 -28.91 -30.02 -18.55
N LEU A 26 -29.86 -29.31 -17.95
CA LEU A 26 -31.27 -29.45 -18.31
C LEU A 26 -31.50 -29.13 -19.79
N THR A 27 -30.92 -28.04 -20.27
CA THR A 27 -30.99 -27.61 -21.67
C THR A 27 -30.34 -28.63 -22.60
N TYR A 28 -29.16 -29.15 -22.25
CA TYR A 28 -28.45 -30.15 -23.04
C TYR A 28 -29.27 -31.44 -23.22
N TYR A 29 -29.86 -31.96 -22.14
CA TYR A 29 -30.69 -33.16 -22.21
C TYR A 29 -32.06 -32.88 -22.87
N ASP A 30 -32.58 -31.65 -22.78
CA ASP A 30 -33.79 -31.24 -23.50
C ASP A 30 -33.57 -31.28 -25.02
N GLU A 31 -32.47 -30.67 -25.50
CA GLU A 31 -32.06 -30.70 -26.91
C GLU A 31 -31.84 -32.13 -27.39
N MET A 32 -31.11 -32.95 -26.62
CA MET A 32 -30.83 -34.33 -27.00
C MET A 32 -32.10 -35.20 -27.07
N ILE A 33 -33.09 -34.97 -26.20
CA ILE A 33 -34.39 -35.64 -26.30
C ILE A 33 -35.15 -35.17 -27.55
N ASN A 34 -35.10 -33.87 -27.87
CA ASN A 34 -35.76 -33.33 -29.06
C ASN A 34 -35.16 -33.92 -30.35
N ASP A 35 -33.84 -34.05 -30.45
CA ASP A 35 -33.17 -34.66 -31.61
C ASP A 35 -33.68 -36.09 -31.87
N TYR A 36 -33.86 -36.89 -30.80
CA TYR A 36 -34.42 -38.24 -30.94
C TYR A 36 -35.90 -38.22 -31.38
N ILE A 37 -36.67 -37.23 -30.95
CA ILE A 37 -38.07 -37.08 -31.38
C ILE A 37 -38.12 -36.68 -32.87
N GLU A 38 -37.22 -35.79 -33.31
CA GLU A 38 -37.09 -35.40 -34.72
C GLU A 38 -36.65 -36.56 -35.63
N ASP A 39 -35.81 -37.47 -35.11
CA ASP A 39 -35.42 -38.73 -35.77
C ASP A 39 -36.55 -39.78 -35.83
N GLY A 40 -37.75 -39.45 -35.35
CA GLY A 40 -38.95 -40.29 -35.43
C GLY A 40 -39.14 -41.28 -34.27
N TYR A 41 -38.39 -41.12 -33.17
CA TYR A 41 -38.62 -41.90 -31.95
C TYR A 41 -39.74 -41.28 -31.11
N THR A 42 -40.48 -42.13 -30.41
CA THR A 42 -41.45 -41.64 -29.41
C THR A 42 -40.71 -41.17 -28.15
N GLU A 43 -41.28 -40.21 -27.41
CA GLU A 43 -40.67 -39.65 -26.18
C GLU A 43 -40.20 -40.73 -25.20
N SER A 44 -40.99 -41.81 -25.06
CA SER A 44 -40.64 -42.92 -24.16
C SER A 44 -39.45 -43.75 -24.66
N GLN A 45 -39.23 -43.83 -25.98
CA GLN A 45 -38.08 -44.54 -26.57
C GLN A 45 -36.81 -43.67 -26.54
N ALA A 46 -36.96 -42.35 -26.69
CA ALA A 46 -35.86 -41.40 -26.53
C ALA A 46 -35.29 -41.46 -25.10
N ILE A 47 -36.16 -41.42 -24.08
CA ILE A 47 -35.75 -41.51 -22.67
C ILE A 47 -35.08 -42.86 -22.35
N ASP A 48 -35.57 -43.97 -22.92
CA ASP A 48 -34.98 -45.30 -22.72
C ASP A 48 -33.57 -45.42 -23.33
N LYS A 49 -33.31 -44.78 -24.48
CA LYS A 49 -31.98 -44.70 -25.10
C LYS A 49 -30.98 -43.88 -24.30
N ILE A 50 -31.42 -42.76 -23.73
CA ILE A 50 -30.58 -41.84 -22.96
C ILE A 50 -30.22 -42.45 -21.61
N GLY A 51 -31.16 -43.18 -21.00
CA GLY A 51 -30.98 -43.92 -19.75
C GLY A 51 -31.59 -43.21 -18.55
N ASP A 52 -31.49 -43.87 -17.40
CA ASP A 52 -32.17 -43.44 -16.16
C ASP A 52 -31.64 -42.10 -15.64
N SER A 53 -32.57 -41.18 -15.30
CA SER A 53 -32.26 -39.83 -14.81
C SER A 53 -31.38 -39.85 -13.56
N LYS A 54 -31.50 -40.87 -12.71
CA LYS A 54 -30.67 -41.01 -11.49
C LYS A 54 -29.24 -41.39 -11.80
N ARG A 55 -29.04 -42.26 -12.80
CA ARG A 55 -27.70 -42.67 -13.21
C ARG A 55 -26.95 -41.51 -13.86
N ILE A 56 -27.66 -40.74 -14.69
CA ILE A 56 -27.12 -39.54 -15.34
C ILE A 56 -26.74 -38.49 -14.30
N ALA A 57 -27.65 -38.17 -13.37
CA ALA A 57 -27.39 -37.22 -12.30
C ALA A 57 -26.17 -37.63 -11.45
N LYS A 58 -26.06 -38.91 -11.07
CA LYS A 58 -24.93 -39.41 -10.30
C LYS A 58 -23.59 -39.23 -11.03
N ASN A 59 -23.55 -39.58 -12.32
CA ASN A 59 -22.32 -39.42 -13.12
C ASN A 59 -21.92 -37.96 -13.25
N ILE A 60 -22.88 -37.07 -13.50
CA ILE A 60 -22.64 -35.62 -13.60
C ILE A 60 -22.10 -35.08 -12.28
N ILE A 61 -22.68 -35.47 -11.14
CA ILE A 61 -22.25 -35.02 -9.82
C ILE A 61 -20.85 -35.54 -9.48
N GLU A 62 -20.52 -36.80 -9.82
CA GLU A 62 -19.20 -37.37 -9.59
C GLU A 62 -18.12 -36.70 -10.46
N GLU A 63 -18.44 -36.41 -11.72
CA GLU A 63 -17.53 -35.77 -12.67
C GLU A 63 -17.32 -34.28 -12.33
N GLN A 64 -18.41 -33.52 -12.16
CA GLN A 64 -18.38 -32.09 -11.82
C GLN A 64 -17.97 -31.82 -10.37
N GLY A 65 -18.31 -32.67 -9.41
CA GLY A 65 -17.93 -32.50 -8.00
C GLY A 65 -16.41 -32.45 -7.80
N SER A 66 -15.66 -33.18 -8.63
CA SER A 66 -14.19 -33.14 -8.63
C SER A 66 -13.63 -31.85 -9.25
N VAL A 67 -14.30 -31.32 -10.29
CA VAL A 67 -13.90 -30.11 -11.02
C VAL A 67 -14.26 -28.85 -10.23
N ILE A 68 -15.43 -28.79 -9.61
CA ILE A 68 -15.87 -27.65 -8.77
C ILE A 68 -14.95 -27.50 -7.53
N LEU A 69 -14.49 -28.61 -6.94
CA LEU A 69 -13.52 -28.56 -5.83
C LEU A 69 -12.15 -28.05 -6.30
N ALA A 70 -11.69 -28.44 -7.48
CA ALA A 70 -10.43 -27.99 -8.07
C ALA A 70 -10.48 -26.54 -8.60
N GLU A 71 -11.64 -26.09 -9.08
CA GLU A 71 -11.86 -24.76 -9.66
C GLU A 71 -12.38 -23.75 -8.65
N SER A 72 -12.65 -24.17 -7.41
CA SER A 72 -12.93 -23.27 -6.31
C SER A 72 -11.71 -22.37 -6.05
N SER A 73 -11.71 -21.21 -6.70
CA SER A 73 -10.82 -20.07 -6.48
C SER A 73 -10.78 -19.59 -5.02
N VAL A 74 -11.58 -20.20 -4.15
CA VAL A 74 -11.56 -20.13 -2.70
C VAL A 74 -10.16 -20.43 -2.16
N GLY A 75 -9.44 -21.43 -2.68
CA GLY A 75 -8.06 -21.73 -2.24
C GLY A 75 -7.09 -20.58 -2.54
N ARG A 76 -7.19 -19.94 -3.71
CA ARG A 76 -6.36 -18.78 -4.08
C ARG A 76 -6.75 -17.52 -3.30
N LYS A 77 -8.04 -17.28 -3.07
CA LYS A 77 -8.53 -16.15 -2.26
C LYS A 77 -8.16 -16.32 -0.78
N LEU A 78 -8.29 -17.52 -0.21
CA LEU A 78 -7.85 -17.83 1.15
C LEU A 78 -6.33 -17.73 1.27
N PHE A 79 -5.58 -18.26 0.30
CA PHE A 79 -4.13 -18.08 0.29
C PHE A 79 -3.75 -16.59 0.21
N GLN A 80 -4.42 -15.80 -0.63
CA GLN A 80 -4.23 -14.34 -0.67
C GLN A 80 -4.61 -13.65 0.64
N ILE A 81 -5.68 -14.06 1.31
CA ILE A 81 -6.11 -13.50 2.60
C ILE A 81 -5.15 -13.91 3.72
N VAL A 82 -4.66 -15.15 3.73
CA VAL A 82 -3.63 -15.62 4.65
C VAL A 82 -2.31 -14.89 4.39
N LEU A 83 -1.90 -14.73 3.13
CA LEU A 83 -0.76 -13.89 2.77
C LEU A 83 -0.97 -12.43 3.14
N LEU A 84 -2.21 -11.93 3.14
CA LEU A 84 -2.55 -10.58 3.54
C LEU A 84 -2.55 -10.41 5.06
N ILE A 85 -3.00 -11.41 5.83
CA ILE A 85 -3.02 -11.41 7.30
C ILE A 85 -1.63 -11.65 7.87
N LEU A 86 -0.87 -12.59 7.31
CA LEU A 86 0.53 -12.83 7.65
C LEU A 86 1.44 -11.73 7.08
N GLY A 87 1.02 -11.17 5.95
CA GLY A 87 1.62 -9.98 5.36
C GLY A 87 1.31 -8.72 6.17
N PHE A 88 0.15 -8.60 6.81
CA PHE A 88 -0.24 -7.39 7.55
C PHE A 88 0.80 -6.94 8.59
N PRO A 89 1.35 -7.82 9.45
CA PRO A 89 2.45 -7.46 10.33
C PRO A 89 3.76 -7.14 9.57
N LEU A 90 3.99 -7.76 8.40
CA LEU A 90 5.14 -7.49 7.53
C LEU A 90 5.05 -6.12 6.84
N TRP A 91 3.91 -5.77 6.24
CA TRP A 91 3.64 -4.48 5.61
C TRP A 91 3.67 -3.36 6.65
N GLY A 92 3.11 -3.61 7.85
CA GLY A 92 3.20 -2.69 8.99
C GLY A 92 4.65 -2.44 9.42
N SER A 93 5.45 -3.50 9.52
CA SER A 93 6.87 -3.39 9.89
C SER A 93 7.68 -2.65 8.83
N ILE A 94 7.49 -2.95 7.54
CA ILE A 94 8.18 -2.26 6.43
C ILE A 94 7.81 -0.78 6.39
N LEU A 95 6.52 -0.45 6.51
CA LEU A 95 6.08 0.93 6.55
C LEU A 95 6.65 1.68 7.76
N SER A 96 6.67 1.03 8.92
CA SER A 96 7.26 1.56 10.14
C SER A 96 8.75 1.85 9.97
N VAL A 97 9.52 0.91 9.39
CA VAL A 97 10.95 1.11 9.09
C VAL A 97 11.16 2.29 8.15
N ILE A 98 10.34 2.44 7.11
CA ILE A 98 10.42 3.58 6.18
C ILE A 98 10.16 4.91 6.92
N ILE A 99 9.15 4.95 7.80
CA ILE A 99 8.82 6.13 8.59
C ILE A 99 9.96 6.48 9.55
N ILE A 100 10.48 5.48 10.28
CA ILE A 100 11.57 5.66 11.23
C ILE A 100 12.85 6.11 10.50
N LEU A 101 13.16 5.51 9.35
CA LEU A 101 14.31 5.88 8.53
C LEU A 101 14.20 7.32 8.02
N ALA A 102 13.02 7.73 7.55
CA ALA A 102 12.75 9.11 7.16
C ALA A 102 12.92 10.08 8.34
N LEU A 103 12.45 9.68 9.53
CA LEU A 103 12.58 10.47 10.75
C LEU A 103 14.05 10.59 11.20
N CYS A 104 14.83 9.51 11.13
CA CYS A 104 16.28 9.54 11.38
C CYS A 104 16.99 10.48 10.39
N ALA A 105 16.69 10.38 9.10
CA ALA A 105 17.25 11.27 8.09
C ALA A 105 16.90 12.74 8.37
N PHE A 106 15.66 13.00 8.82
CA PHE A 106 15.21 14.33 9.21
C PHE A 106 15.99 14.87 10.41
N ILE A 107 16.23 14.05 11.44
CA ILE A 107 17.03 14.42 12.61
C ILE A 107 18.47 14.76 12.21
N ILE A 108 19.08 13.94 11.35
CA ILE A 108 20.46 14.19 10.87
C ILE A 108 20.56 15.52 10.13
N ILE A 109 19.58 15.80 9.26
CA ILE A 109 19.52 17.09 8.54
C ILE A 109 19.32 18.26 9.52
N LEU A 110 18.57 18.06 10.61
CA LEU A 110 18.33 19.08 11.64
C LEU A 110 19.55 19.31 12.55
N CYS A 111 20.43 18.31 12.72
CA CYS A 111 21.67 18.48 13.49
C CYS A 111 22.60 19.53 12.86
N ILE A 112 22.66 19.63 11.53
CA ILE A 112 23.53 20.58 10.82
C ILE A 112 23.25 22.04 11.24
N PRO A 113 22.00 22.58 11.11
CA PRO A 113 21.69 23.94 11.53
C PRO A 113 21.78 24.13 13.05
N LEU A 114 21.57 23.08 13.86
CA LEU A 114 21.74 23.15 15.31
C LEU A 114 23.20 23.41 15.68
N ILE A 115 24.13 22.63 15.12
CA ILE A 115 25.56 22.77 15.40
C ILE A 115 26.06 24.14 14.95
N THR A 116 25.72 24.55 13.72
CA THR A 116 26.13 25.87 13.20
C THR A 116 25.49 27.02 13.97
N GLY A 117 24.27 26.86 14.46
CA GLY A 117 23.59 27.82 15.33
C GLY A 117 24.28 27.99 16.69
N VAL A 118 24.66 26.88 17.33
CA VAL A 118 25.42 26.90 18.60
C VAL A 118 26.78 27.56 18.41
N ILE A 119 27.49 27.24 17.32
CA ILE A 119 28.78 27.88 16.99
C ILE A 119 28.60 29.39 16.79
N ALA A 120 27.53 29.82 16.11
CA ALA A 120 27.25 31.25 15.92
C ALA A 120 26.97 31.97 17.25
N LEU A 121 26.17 31.36 18.14
CA LEU A 121 25.90 31.93 19.47
C LEU A 121 27.15 31.98 20.35
N ALA A 122 27.91 30.89 20.39
CA ALA A 122 29.15 30.81 21.16
C ALA A 122 30.21 31.77 20.63
N GLY A 123 30.35 31.89 19.30
CA GLY A 123 31.27 32.83 18.68
C GLY A 123 30.86 34.29 18.85
N PHE A 124 29.56 34.59 18.89
CA PHE A 124 29.07 35.93 19.19
C PHE A 124 29.35 36.32 20.64
N GLY A 125 29.02 35.45 21.60
CA GLY A 125 29.31 35.66 23.01
C GLY A 125 30.80 35.73 23.31
N GLY A 126 31.59 34.81 22.74
CA GLY A 126 33.04 34.77 22.87
C GLY A 126 33.72 35.98 22.21
N GLY A 127 33.22 36.43 21.06
CA GLY A 127 33.70 37.63 20.38
C GLY A 127 33.46 38.90 21.21
N LEU A 128 32.24 39.07 21.74
CA LEU A 128 31.92 40.19 22.64
C LEU A 128 32.79 40.16 23.90
N TRP A 129 32.92 38.99 24.53
CA TRP A 129 33.73 38.82 25.72
C TRP A 129 35.22 39.10 25.45
N SER A 130 35.74 38.70 24.29
CA SER A 130 37.12 38.96 23.89
C SER A 130 37.40 40.46 23.75
N ILE A 131 36.46 41.22 23.17
CA ILE A 131 36.58 42.67 23.00
C ILE A 131 36.51 43.37 24.37
N VAL A 132 35.57 43.01 25.24
CA VAL A 132 35.46 43.61 26.58
C VAL A 132 36.66 43.22 27.46
N GLY A 133 37.09 41.97 27.40
CA GLY A 133 38.26 41.45 28.12
C GLY A 133 39.57 42.12 27.70
N SER A 134 39.67 42.59 26.45
CA SER A 134 40.86 43.31 25.96
C SER A 134 41.15 44.58 26.75
N LEU A 135 40.12 45.26 27.28
CA LEU A 135 40.27 46.45 28.13
C LEU A 135 40.87 46.13 29.50
N PHE A 136 40.63 44.94 30.03
CA PHE A 136 41.23 44.49 31.30
C PHE A 136 42.69 44.04 31.13
N CYS A 137 43.06 43.57 29.94
CA CYS A 137 44.38 43.03 29.62
C CYS A 137 45.42 44.11 29.26
N LEU A 138 45.03 45.39 29.20
CA LEU A 138 45.92 46.54 28.93
C LEU A 138 47.15 46.60 29.84
N LYS A 139 47.09 46.05 31.05
CA LYS A 139 48.21 46.03 32.01
C LYS A 139 49.33 45.03 31.67
N GLN A 140 49.07 44.04 30.80
CA GLN A 140 50.01 42.96 30.49
C GLN A 140 50.84 43.20 29.22
N GLY A 141 50.49 44.22 28.42
CA GLY A 141 51.26 44.66 27.25
C GLY A 141 50.40 44.87 26.00
N LEU A 142 50.77 45.86 25.18
CA LEU A 142 49.99 46.29 24.01
C LEU A 142 49.80 45.18 22.96
N HIS A 143 50.79 44.28 22.83
CA HIS A 143 50.73 43.15 21.89
C HIS A 143 49.60 42.16 22.20
N ILE A 144 49.29 41.93 23.47
CA ILE A 144 48.26 40.97 23.91
C ILE A 144 46.86 41.53 23.64
N VAL A 145 46.69 42.85 23.77
CA VAL A 145 45.43 43.53 23.49
C VAL A 145 45.10 43.48 22.00
N VAL A 146 46.08 43.74 21.13
CA VAL A 146 45.89 43.72 19.66
C VAL A 146 45.52 42.31 19.16
N THR A 147 46.20 41.27 19.65
CA THR A 147 45.88 39.89 19.26
C THR A 147 44.51 39.45 19.76
N GLN A 148 44.10 39.89 20.96
CA GLN A 148 42.81 39.53 21.54
C GLN A 148 41.62 40.24 20.87
N ILE A 149 41.79 41.50 20.47
CA ILE A 149 40.80 42.21 19.64
C ILE A 149 40.70 41.56 18.25
N GLY A 150 41.84 41.20 17.65
CA GLY A 150 41.87 40.48 16.36
C GLY A 150 41.15 39.14 16.41
N PHE A 151 41.36 38.37 17.49
CA PHE A 151 40.66 37.10 17.71
C PHE A 151 39.15 37.30 17.91
N GLY A 152 38.75 38.35 18.64
CA GLY A 152 37.35 38.72 18.81
C GLY A 152 36.66 39.06 17.48
N ILE A 153 37.31 39.85 16.62
CA ILE A 153 36.79 40.22 15.29
C ILE A 153 36.68 38.98 14.38
N LEU A 154 37.67 38.08 14.41
CA LEU A 154 37.62 36.83 13.66
C LEU A 154 36.45 35.95 14.10
N LEU A 155 36.25 35.79 15.41
CA LEU A 155 35.13 35.04 15.99
C LEU A 155 33.77 35.63 15.60
N LEU A 156 33.63 36.95 15.64
CA LEU A 156 32.41 37.62 15.19
C LEU A 156 32.16 37.41 13.69
N GLY A 157 33.20 37.48 12.85
CA GLY A 157 33.11 37.20 11.42
C GLY A 157 32.65 35.76 11.12
N ILE A 158 33.24 34.78 11.81
CA ILE A 158 32.85 33.36 11.68
C ILE A 158 31.41 33.13 12.15
N SER A 159 30.97 33.85 13.19
CA SER A 159 29.62 33.76 13.72
C SER A 159 28.57 34.25 12.74
N ILE A 160 28.83 35.36 12.05
CA ILE A 160 27.92 35.92 11.04
C ILE A 160 27.80 34.97 9.84
N LEU A 161 28.92 34.40 9.38
CA LEU A 161 28.93 33.40 8.31
C LEU A 161 28.15 32.13 8.70
N CYS A 162 28.33 31.63 9.92
CA CYS A 162 27.56 30.51 10.44
C CYS A 162 26.07 30.83 10.58
N MET A 163 25.71 32.06 10.95
CA MET A 163 24.31 32.49 11.04
C MET A 163 23.65 32.46 9.66
N TRP A 164 24.33 32.98 8.63
CA TRP A 164 23.83 32.93 7.26
C TRP A 164 23.64 31.49 6.76
N ILE A 165 24.64 30.62 6.97
CA ILE A 165 24.56 29.20 6.57
C ILE A 165 23.39 28.49 7.24
N THR A 166 23.13 28.82 8.50
CA THR A 166 22.04 28.25 9.30
C THR A 166 20.68 28.68 8.75
N GLN A 167 20.50 29.97 8.44
CA GLN A 167 19.26 30.46 7.84
C GLN A 167 19.00 29.84 6.47
N PHE A 168 20.02 29.72 5.62
CA PHE A 168 19.86 29.07 4.31
C PHE A 168 19.44 27.60 4.45
N SER A 169 20.06 26.87 5.38
CA SER A 169 19.76 25.46 5.66
C SER A 169 18.32 25.29 6.18
N ILE A 170 17.88 26.14 7.11
CA ILE A 170 16.52 26.13 7.67
C ILE A 170 15.48 26.44 6.59
N VAL A 171 15.70 27.47 5.77
CA VAL A 171 14.75 27.84 4.71
C VAL A 171 14.59 26.72 3.69
N LYS A 172 15.70 26.08 3.26
CA LYS A 172 15.63 24.93 2.36
C LYS A 172 14.87 23.76 2.97
N PHE A 173 15.12 23.49 4.24
CA PHE A 173 14.44 22.42 4.98
C PHE A 173 12.92 22.66 5.08
N LEU A 174 12.50 23.87 5.46
CA LEU A 174 11.08 24.23 5.53
C LEU A 174 10.41 24.14 4.15
N ASN A 175 11.12 24.49 3.07
CA ASN A 175 10.58 24.38 1.71
C ASN A 175 10.39 22.92 1.28
N ILE A 176 11.34 22.05 1.60
CA ILE A 176 11.22 20.59 1.36
C ILE A 176 10.03 20.01 2.15
N MET A 177 9.87 20.39 3.41
CA MET A 177 8.73 19.98 4.24
C MET A 177 7.41 20.46 3.64
N LYS A 178 7.35 21.71 3.17
CA LYS A 178 6.15 22.26 2.52
C LYS A 178 5.80 21.50 1.23
N LEU A 179 6.81 21.18 0.41
CA LEU A 179 6.61 20.36 -0.80
C LEU A 179 6.09 18.97 -0.46
N PHE A 180 6.60 18.34 0.60
CA PHE A 180 6.13 17.04 1.06
C PHE A 180 4.65 17.09 1.50
N ILE A 181 4.29 18.07 2.34
CA ILE A 181 2.91 18.28 2.79
C ILE A 181 1.98 18.55 1.61
N GLN A 182 2.40 19.40 0.67
CA GLN A 182 1.62 19.68 -0.55
C GLN A 182 1.48 18.44 -1.43
N GLY A 183 2.50 17.61 -1.54
CA GLY A 183 2.47 16.33 -2.24
C GLY A 183 1.42 15.40 -1.65
N VAL A 184 1.47 15.16 -0.33
CA VAL A 184 0.49 14.34 0.40
C VAL A 184 -0.93 14.92 0.25
N ALA A 185 -1.10 16.23 0.45
CA ALA A 185 -2.39 16.90 0.28
C ALA A 185 -2.92 16.82 -1.16
N SER A 186 -2.04 16.83 -2.17
CA SER A 186 -2.43 16.70 -3.58
C SER A 186 -2.95 15.31 -3.91
N VAL A 187 -2.36 14.26 -3.32
CA VAL A 187 -2.84 12.87 -3.46
C VAL A 187 -4.22 12.73 -2.82
N PHE A 188 -4.43 13.33 -1.65
CA PHE A 188 -5.73 13.36 -0.98
C PHE A 188 -6.79 14.10 -1.79
N ARG A 189 -6.47 15.28 -2.32
CA ARG A 189 -7.39 16.04 -3.20
C ARG A 189 -7.74 15.28 -4.48
N LYS A 190 -6.78 14.63 -5.14
CA LYS A 190 -7.05 13.81 -6.34
C LYS A 190 -7.96 12.62 -6.06
N LYS A 191 -7.82 11.97 -4.90
CA LYS A 191 -8.73 10.87 -4.48
C LYS A 191 -10.15 11.37 -4.19
N MET A 192 -10.31 12.53 -3.55
CA MET A 192 -11.63 13.10 -3.25
C MET A 192 -12.38 13.52 -4.52
N VAL A 193 -11.72 14.15 -5.50
CA VAL A 193 -12.37 14.57 -6.77
C VAL A 193 -12.82 13.38 -7.61
N ARG A 194 -12.10 12.24 -7.57
CA ARG A 194 -12.49 11.04 -8.31
C ARG A 194 -13.70 10.32 -7.69
N LYS A 195 -13.97 10.53 -6.39
CA LYS A 195 -15.10 9.92 -5.68
C LYS A 195 -16.44 10.64 -5.89
N TRP A 196 -16.42 11.85 -6.44
CA TRP A 196 -17.61 12.67 -6.75
C TRP A 196 -18.02 12.61 -8.23
N LYS A 197 -17.35 11.79 -9.04
CA LYS A 197 -17.57 11.68 -10.49
C LYS A 197 -18.04 10.29 -10.93
N LEU A 198 -18.39 9.44 -9.98
CA LEU A 198 -19.02 8.12 -10.10
C LEU A 198 -20.35 8.17 -9.36
#